data_AF-A0A661MG91-F1
#
_entry.id   AF-A0A661MG91-F1
#
_cell.length_a   1.000
_cell.length_b   1.000
_cell.length_c   1.000
_cell.angle_alpha   90.00
_cell.angle_beta   90.00
_cell.angle_gamma   90.00
#
_symmetry.space_group_name_H-M   'P 1'
#
loop_
_entity.id
_entity.type
_entity.pdbx_description
1 polymer ?
#
loop_
_entity_poly.entity_id
_entity_poly.type
_entity_poly.pdbx_seq_one_letter_code
_entity_poly.pdbx_strand_id
1 'polypeptide(L)'
;MDPIEEAWARVEAEWGNEGAHRRFVGVCVALDRLPEAGQRYREVRETDPARRDEAAKQIDTLIVLATQQLQDTRVEPASPEHKRTLTWAAFFIMLVLMGAGVLLLMRG
;
A
#
# COMPACT_ATOMS: atom_id res chain seq x y z
N MET A 1 1.06 -20.70 -11.63
CA MET A 1 0.07 -19.76 -12.16
C MET A 1 0.72 -18.38 -12.08
N ASP A 2 0.75 -17.61 -13.17
CA ASP A 2 1.36 -16.26 -13.15
C ASP A 2 0.48 -15.34 -12.28
N PRO A 3 1.01 -14.70 -11.22
CA PRO A 3 0.25 -13.78 -10.37
C PRO A 3 -0.41 -12.63 -11.15
N ILE A 4 0.20 -12.18 -12.24
CA ILE A 4 -0.35 -11.13 -13.11
C ILE A 4 -1.59 -11.65 -13.84
N GLU A 5 -1.55 -12.89 -14.30
CA GLU A 5 -2.64 -13.51 -15.03
C GLU A 5 -3.85 -13.75 -14.13
N GLU A 6 -3.63 -14.20 -12.88
CA GLU A 6 -4.69 -14.34 -11.89
C GLU A 6 -5.31 -12.98 -11.51
N ALA A 7 -4.48 -11.96 -11.34
CA ALA A 7 -4.95 -10.60 -11.04
C ALA A 7 -5.74 -10.00 -12.21
N TRP A 8 -5.33 -10.28 -13.45
CA TRP A 8 -6.05 -9.85 -14.66
C TRP A 8 -7.40 -10.56 -14.81
N ALA A 9 -7.46 -11.87 -14.57
CA ALA A 9 -8.72 -12.61 -14.63
C ALA A 9 -9.77 -12.04 -13.66
N ARG A 10 -9.35 -11.54 -12.50
CA ARG A 10 -10.24 -10.80 -11.57
C ARG A 10 -10.73 -9.48 -12.14
N VAL A 11 -9.87 -8.73 -12.83
CA VAL A 11 -10.26 -7.49 -13.51
C VAL A 11 -11.27 -7.77 -14.61
N GLU A 12 -11.10 -8.84 -15.37
CA GLU A 12 -12.05 -9.24 -16.42
C GLU A 12 -13.40 -9.67 -15.84
N ALA A 13 -13.39 -10.40 -14.72
CA ALA A 13 -14.60 -10.82 -14.02
C ALA A 13 -15.35 -9.65 -13.36
N GLU A 14 -14.61 -8.65 -12.86
CA GLU A 14 -15.16 -7.51 -12.13
C GLU A 14 -14.73 -6.17 -12.76
N TRP A 15 -14.99 -6.01 -14.06
CA TRP A 15 -14.54 -4.84 -14.83
C TRP A 15 -15.05 -3.50 -14.29
N GLY A 16 -16.25 -3.47 -13.70
CA GLY A 16 -16.78 -2.27 -13.06
C GLY A 16 -16.19 -1.96 -11.67
N ASN A 17 -15.35 -2.84 -11.13
CA ASN A 17 -14.81 -2.72 -9.78
C ASN A 17 -13.42 -2.08 -9.79
N GLU A 18 -13.35 -0.81 -9.40
CA GLU A 18 -12.10 -0.07 -9.24
C GLU A 18 -11.10 -0.74 -8.28
N GLY A 19 -11.57 -1.53 -7.33
CA GLY A 19 -10.73 -2.33 -6.43
C GLY A 19 -9.93 -3.41 -7.16
N ALA A 20 -10.53 -4.06 -8.15
CA ALA A 20 -9.86 -5.09 -8.96
C ALA A 20 -8.73 -4.48 -9.80
N HIS A 21 -8.98 -3.34 -10.45
CA HIS A 21 -7.99 -2.60 -11.23
C HIS A 21 -6.79 -2.13 -10.40
N ARG A 22 -7.06 -1.56 -9.21
CA ARG A 22 -6.00 -1.14 -8.28
C ARG A 22 -5.14 -2.31 -7.81
N ARG A 23 -5.77 -3.44 -7.47
CA ARG A 23 -5.04 -4.64 -7.05
C ARG A 23 -4.14 -5.18 -8.16
N PHE A 24 -4.63 -5.23 -9.40
CA PHE A 24 -3.84 -5.65 -10.55
C PHE A 24 -2.59 -4.79 -10.75
N VAL A 25 -2.74 -3.46 -10.72
CA VAL A 25 -1.56 -2.59 -10.87
C VAL A 25 -0.63 -2.67 -9.68
N GLY A 26 -1.14 -2.83 -8.46
CA GLY A 26 -0.30 -3.12 -7.30
C GLY A 26 0.58 -4.38 -7.48
N VAL A 27 0.02 -5.44 -8.06
CA VAL A 27 0.78 -6.67 -8.39
C VAL A 27 1.83 -6.38 -9.47
N CYS A 28 1.49 -5.66 -10.53
CA CYS A 28 2.44 -5.31 -11.59
C CYS A 28 3.58 -4.41 -11.08
N VAL A 29 3.30 -3.46 -10.19
CA VAL A 29 4.32 -2.62 -9.54
C VAL A 29 5.23 -3.47 -8.65
N ALA A 30 4.67 -4.33 -7.81
CA ALA A 30 5.43 -5.17 -6.89
C ALA A 30 6.37 -6.15 -7.63
N LEU A 31 6.04 -6.51 -8.87
CA LEU A 31 6.81 -7.42 -9.71
C LEU A 31 7.72 -6.71 -10.71
N ASP A 32 7.76 -5.37 -10.74
CA ASP A 32 8.46 -4.54 -11.74
C ASP A 32 8.02 -4.85 -13.19
N ARG A 33 6.73 -5.17 -13.35
CA ARG A 33 6.06 -5.64 -14.58
C ARG A 33 4.93 -4.69 -15.00
N LEU A 34 5.17 -3.39 -14.84
CA LEU A 34 4.28 -2.32 -15.30
C LEU A 34 4.01 -2.33 -16.82
N PRO A 35 4.97 -2.67 -17.70
CA PRO A 35 4.73 -2.74 -19.14
C PRO A 35 3.61 -3.73 -19.51
N GLU A 36 3.50 -4.86 -18.80
CA GLU A 36 2.42 -5.83 -19.02
C GLU A 36 1.04 -5.26 -18.70
N ALA A 37 0.91 -4.44 -17.64
CA ALA A 37 -0.36 -3.79 -17.32
C ALA A 37 -0.81 -2.87 -18.47
N GLY A 38 0.11 -2.05 -18.98
CA GLY A 38 -0.17 -1.14 -20.10
C GLY A 38 -0.49 -1.86 -21.42
N GLN A 39 0.04 -3.06 -21.63
CA GLN A 39 -0.29 -3.88 -22.80
C GLN A 39 -1.73 -4.40 -22.72
N ARG A 40 -2.13 -4.98 -21.58
CA ARG A 40 -3.48 -5.54 -21.39
C ARG A 40 -4.58 -4.49 -21.55
N TYR A 41 -4.41 -3.30 -20.96
CA TYR A 41 -5.42 -2.25 -21.12
C TYR A 41 -5.48 -1.66 -22.54
N ARG A 42 -4.34 -1.59 -23.24
CA ARG A 42 -4.33 -1.19 -24.66
C ARG A 42 -5.06 -2.21 -25.53
N GLU A 43 -4.83 -3.49 -25.27
CA GLU A 43 -5.50 -4.58 -25.97
C GLU A 43 -7.02 -4.50 -25.77
N VAL A 44 -7.51 -4.32 -24.54
CA VAL A 44 -8.95 -4.14 -24.28
C VAL A 44 -9.50 -2.90 -24.99
N ARG A 45 -8.78 -1.78 -24.96
CA ARG A 45 -9.18 -0.56 -25.69
C ARG A 45 -9.31 -0.82 -27.19
N GLU A 46 -8.45 -1.64 -27.77
CA GLU A 46 -8.45 -1.92 -29.21
C GLU A 46 -9.51 -2.95 -29.60
N THR A 47 -9.73 -3.97 -28.77
CA THR A 47 -10.62 -5.12 -29.05
C THR A 47 -12.07 -4.93 -28.61
N ASP A 48 -12.34 -4.12 -27.58
CA ASP A 48 -13.70 -3.91 -27.07
C ASP A 48 -14.11 -2.42 -27.15
N PRO A 49 -14.85 -2.03 -28.21
CA PRO A 49 -15.35 -0.67 -28.38
C PRO A 49 -16.28 -0.21 -27.25
N ALA A 50 -17.01 -1.13 -26.60
CA ALA A 50 -17.96 -0.80 -25.54
C ALA A 50 -17.25 -0.47 -24.22
N ARG A 51 -16.08 -1.08 -23.98
CA ARG A 51 -15.24 -0.83 -22.80
C ARG A 51 -14.12 0.16 -23.07
N ARG A 52 -14.01 0.69 -24.29
CA ARG A 52 -12.90 1.51 -24.77
C ARG A 52 -12.71 2.79 -23.94
N ASP A 53 -13.79 3.50 -23.63
CA ASP A 53 -13.74 4.75 -22.85
C ASP A 53 -13.48 4.49 -21.36
N GLU A 54 -14.03 3.40 -20.83
CA GLU A 54 -13.77 2.97 -19.44
C GLU A 54 -12.32 2.50 -19.28
N ALA A 55 -11.80 1.72 -20.24
CA ALA A 55 -10.41 1.31 -20.27
C ALA A 55 -9.46 2.51 -20.33
N ALA A 56 -9.78 3.54 -21.13
CA ALA A 56 -8.98 4.77 -21.19
C ALA A 56 -8.96 5.51 -19.85
N LYS A 57 -10.12 5.66 -19.19
CA LYS A 57 -10.20 6.26 -17.84
C LYS A 57 -9.44 5.45 -16.79
N GLN A 58 -9.51 4.13 -16.85
CA GLN A 58 -8.77 3.26 -15.94
C GLN A 58 -7.26 3.36 -16.18
N ILE A 59 -6.81 3.45 -17.44
CA ILE A 59 -5.39 3.68 -17.77
C ILE A 59 -4.89 5.00 -17.17
N ASP A 60 -5.62 6.09 -17.34
CA ASP A 60 -5.22 7.40 -16.81
C ASP A 60 -5.21 7.39 -15.27
N THR A 61 -6.22 6.78 -14.66
CA THR A 61 -6.31 6.64 -13.20
C THR A 61 -5.16 5.80 -12.65
N LEU A 62 -4.79 4.72 -13.34
CA LEU A 62 -3.67 3.87 -12.98
C LEU A 62 -2.33 4.58 -13.10
N ILE A 63 -2.14 5.44 -14.10
CA ILE A 63 -0.93 6.26 -14.25
C ILE A 63 -0.84 7.27 -13.09
N VAL A 64 -1.94 7.91 -12.72
CA VAL A 64 -1.98 8.85 -11.58
C VAL A 64 -1.68 8.13 -10.27
N LEU A 65 -2.33 6.98 -10.02
CA LEU A 65 -2.10 6.17 -8.81
C LEU A 65 -0.68 5.64 -8.73
N ALA A 66 -0.14 5.09 -9.82
CA ALA A 66 1.24 4.61 -9.86
C ALA A 66 2.23 5.76 -9.61
N THR A 67 1.95 6.95 -10.14
CA THR A 67 2.78 8.15 -9.91
C THR A 67 2.70 8.62 -8.46
N GLN A 68 1.51 8.64 -7.86
CA GLN A 68 1.32 8.95 -6.45
C GLN A 68 2.03 7.95 -5.55
N GLN A 69 1.90 6.65 -5.85
CA GLN A 69 2.51 5.59 -5.05
C GLN A 69 4.04 5.57 -5.17
N LEU A 70 4.60 5.94 -6.33
CA LEU A 70 6.04 6.21 -6.51
C LEU A 70 6.50 7.44 -5.72
N GLN A 71 5.66 8.47 -5.56
CA GLN A 71 5.98 9.63 -4.73
C GLN A 71 5.88 9.32 -3.24
N ASP A 72 4.88 8.53 -2.82
CA ASP A 72 4.73 8.08 -1.44
C ASP A 72 5.87 7.14 -1.03
N THR A 73 6.27 6.21 -1.91
CA THR A 73 7.47 5.38 -1.66
C THR A 73 8.78 6.18 -1.68
N ARG A 74 8.79 7.38 -2.28
CA ARG A 74 9.93 8.31 -2.20
C ARG A 74 9.98 9.07 -0.86
N VAL A 75 8.91 9.02 -0.06
CA VAL A 75 8.80 9.73 1.23
C VAL A 75 8.18 8.80 2.31
N GLU A 76 8.89 7.75 2.68
CA GLU A 76 8.79 7.21 4.05
C GLU A 76 10.19 7.12 4.67
N PRO A 77 10.76 8.23 5.19
CA PRO A 77 11.62 8.08 6.35
C PRO A 77 10.71 7.58 7.48
N ALA A 78 10.91 6.32 7.90
CA ALA A 78 10.21 5.69 9.02
C ALA A 78 9.93 6.73 10.12
N SER A 79 8.65 7.04 10.34
CA SER A 79 8.23 8.08 11.27
C SER A 79 8.82 7.79 12.66
N PRO A 80 9.72 8.64 13.19
CA PRO A 80 10.41 8.38 14.46
C PRO A 80 9.50 8.56 15.69
N GLU A 81 8.24 8.97 15.49
CA GLU A 81 7.31 9.31 16.57
C GLU A 81 6.98 8.10 17.47
N HIS A 82 6.89 6.89 16.91
CA HIS A 82 6.57 5.68 17.67
C HIS A 82 7.67 5.27 18.67
N LYS A 83 8.93 5.60 18.39
CA LYS A 83 10.04 5.31 19.33
C LYS A 83 10.07 6.28 20.50
N ARG A 84 9.65 7.53 20.30
CA ARG A 84 9.74 8.58 21.32
C ARG A 84 8.73 8.36 22.46
N THR A 85 7.52 7.91 22.13
CA THR A 85 6.48 7.61 23.12
C THR A 85 6.83 6.36 23.93
N LEU A 86 7.42 5.34 23.29
CA LEU A 86 7.84 4.11 23.95
C LEU A 86 8.98 4.34 24.96
N THR A 87 9.97 5.16 24.60
CA THR A 87 11.07 5.53 25.53
C THR A 87 10.56 6.30 26.74
N TRP A 88 9.59 7.21 26.55
CA TRP A 88 9.03 7.99 27.66
C TRP A 88 8.19 7.11 28.60
N ALA A 89 7.40 6.19 28.06
CA ALA A 89 6.66 5.20 28.84
C ALA A 89 7.60 4.30 29.66
N ALA A 90 8.70 3.81 29.06
CA ALA A 90 9.70 3.02 29.77
C ALA A 90 10.37 3.80 30.91
N PHE A 91 10.67 5.09 30.70
CA PHE A 91 11.25 5.96 31.73
C PHE A 91 10.31 6.16 32.92
N PHE A 92 9.01 6.38 32.66
CA PHE A 92 8.00 6.50 33.72
C PHE A 92 7.84 5.22 34.53
N ILE A 93 7.80 4.06 33.86
CA ILE A 93 7.72 2.76 34.54
C ILE A 93 8.95 2.55 35.45
N MET A 94 10.14 2.85 34.95
CA MET A 94 11.38 2.74 35.73
C MET A 94 11.37 3.67 36.96
N LEU A 95 10.89 4.90 36.81
CA LEU A 95 10.83 5.88 37.90
C LEU A 95 9.81 5.47 38.97
N VAL A 96 8.66 4.93 38.57
CA VAL A 96 7.66 4.37 39.49
C VAL A 96 8.22 3.17 40.25
N LEU A 97 8.93 2.26 39.58
CA LEU A 97 9.55 1.09 40.23
C LEU A 97 10.63 1.49 41.22
N MET A 98 11.50 2.45 40.87
CA MET A 98 12.50 2.98 41.82
C MET A 98 11.85 3.68 43.02
N GLY A 99 10.83 4.51 42.79
CA GLY A 99 10.11 5.19 43.86
C GLY A 99 9.44 4.22 44.83
N ALA A 100 8.80 3.16 44.30
CA ALA A 100 8.19 2.11 45.11
C ALA A 100 9.22 1.32 45.93
N GLY A 101 10.39 1.03 45.36
CA GLY A 101 11.48 0.35 46.06
C GLY A 101 12.05 1.16 47.22
N VAL A 102 12.25 2.47 47.02
CA VAL A 102 12.74 3.37 48.08
C VAL A 102 11.71 3.53 49.20
N LEU A 103 10.42 3.63 48.85
CA LEU A 103 9.33 3.70 49.84
C LEU A 103 9.22 2.43 50.69
N LEU A 104 9.44 1.25 50.10
CA LEU A 104 9.49 -0.02 50.84
C LEU A 104 10.69 -0.09 51.79
N LEU A 105 11.86 0.40 51.37
CA LEU A 105 13.07 0.46 52.20
C LEU A 105 12.97 1.47 53.35
N MET A 106 12.20 2.55 53.19
CA MET A 106 11.98 3.54 54.26
C MET A 106 10.86 3.15 55.24
N ARG A 107 10.00 2.19 54.87
CA ARG A 107 8.86 1.73 55.68
C ARG A 107 9.08 0.38 56.37
N GLY A 108 10.19 -0.30 56.11
CA GLY A 108 10.64 -1.50 56.81
C GLY A 108 11.75 -1.18 57.79
#